data_AF-A0AAN6LL19-F1
#
_entry.id   AF-A0AAN6LL19-F1
#
_cell.length_a   1.000
_cell.length_b   1.000
_cell.length_c   1.000
_cell.angle_alpha   90.00
_cell.angle_beta   90.00
_cell.angle_gamma   90.00
#
_symmetry.space_group_name_H-M   'P 1'
#
loop_
_entity.id
_entity.type
_entity.pdbx_description
1 polymer ?
#
loop_
_entity_poly.entity_id
_entity_poly.type
_entity_poly.pdbx_seq_one_letter_code
_entity_poly.pdbx_strand_id
1 'polypeptide(L)'
;MTPPPKRQRPRRKLSWWKRKWYIWRAKETPLQLRGSIVRLRHRNKRPYLALLHLFLPASLTSWSYPIPDPLPPLRLVDNPSLCWTRRCEGDLKNLQAIPLWRSHDTPLRSLYRMYEAMMAGDSMAVAIGYEVEYFWYRGEQSWELDQIPDPRDLDPIRYAILACLAESMPEAFNFKLSIGMRRQGDNVPPGEWDGVNNPYAPYTAVTGPEWTKHVPAIDKEYLRDIMPDRMLDSKGRLILHEDAESEIFAKRNIVASEERFWRI
;
A
#
# COMPACT_ATOMS: atom_id res chain seq x y z
N MET A 1 14.46 65.37 15.72
CA MET A 1 15.23 64.20 16.20
C MET A 1 15.22 63.15 15.10
N THR A 2 16.35 62.93 14.45
CA THR A 2 16.54 61.89 13.43
C THR A 2 16.81 60.53 14.09
N PRO A 3 16.21 59.42 13.62
CA PRO A 3 16.47 58.10 14.20
C PRO A 3 17.92 57.67 13.92
N PRO A 4 18.57 56.93 14.83
CA PRO A 4 19.94 56.49 14.64
C PRO A 4 20.01 55.46 13.49
N PRO A 5 21.13 55.42 12.75
CA PRO A 5 21.28 54.48 11.64
C PRO A 5 21.28 53.04 12.16
N LYS A 6 20.44 52.19 11.56
CA LYS A 6 20.41 50.74 11.84
C LYS A 6 21.79 50.16 11.50
N ARG A 7 22.54 49.73 12.53
CA ARG A 7 23.78 48.96 12.37
C ARG A 7 23.47 47.71 11.54
N GLN A 8 23.90 47.68 10.28
CA GLN A 8 23.88 46.47 9.47
C GLN A 8 24.82 45.46 10.14
N ARG A 9 24.26 44.42 10.76
CA ARG A 9 25.04 43.30 11.27
C ARG A 9 25.83 42.71 10.08
N PRO A 10 27.15 42.47 10.19
CA PRO A 10 27.90 41.86 9.11
C PRO A 10 27.27 40.50 8.79
N ARG A 11 26.80 40.31 7.56
CA ARG A 11 26.40 39.00 7.07
C ARG A 11 27.60 38.08 7.25
N ARG A 12 27.51 37.11 8.18
CA ARG A 12 28.56 36.10 8.38
C ARG A 12 28.88 35.49 7.03
N LYS A 13 30.04 35.82 6.45
CA LYS A 13 30.51 35.24 5.20
C LYS A 13 30.75 33.76 5.49
N LEU A 14 29.77 32.90 5.16
CA LEU A 14 29.98 31.46 5.20
C LEU A 14 31.17 31.17 4.28
N SER A 15 32.18 30.49 4.81
CA SER A 15 33.34 30.13 4.01
C SER A 15 32.89 29.33 2.79
N TRP A 16 33.62 29.47 1.69
CA TRP A 16 33.36 28.74 0.45
C TRP A 16 33.22 27.22 0.72
N TRP A 17 34.01 26.69 1.66
CA TRP A 17 33.91 25.32 2.16
C TRP A 17 32.57 25.01 2.83
N LYS A 18 32.05 25.89 3.70
CA LYS A 18 30.71 25.68 4.28
C LYS A 18 29.63 25.72 3.20
N ARG A 19 29.70 26.62 2.21
CA ARG A 19 28.75 26.65 1.07
C ARG A 19 28.82 25.38 0.24
N LYS A 20 30.02 24.95 -0.15
CA LYS A 20 30.23 23.67 -0.86
C LYS A 20 29.75 22.48 -0.04
N TRP A 21 29.98 22.49 1.26
CA TRP A 21 29.49 21.46 2.19
C TRP A 21 27.96 21.46 2.26
N TYR A 22 27.29 22.61 2.35
CA TYR A 22 25.83 22.69 2.28
C TYR A 22 25.27 22.22 0.94
N ILE A 23 25.91 22.55 -0.18
CA ILE A 23 25.52 22.07 -1.52
C ILE A 23 25.68 20.55 -1.61
N TRP A 24 26.81 19.99 -1.17
CA TRP A 24 27.01 18.53 -1.06
C TRP A 24 26.08 17.88 -0.05
N ARG A 25 25.67 18.60 0.98
CA ARG A 25 24.71 18.12 1.97
C ARG A 25 23.28 18.09 1.42
N ALA A 26 22.95 19.04 0.55
CA ALA A 26 21.67 19.17 -0.13
C ALA A 26 21.54 18.25 -1.36
N LYS A 27 22.65 17.71 -1.88
CA LYS A 27 22.60 16.64 -2.87
C LYS A 27 22.07 15.37 -2.20
N GLU A 28 20.80 15.08 -2.43
CA GLU A 28 20.19 13.81 -2.08
C GLU A 28 20.46 12.80 -3.18
N THR A 29 20.95 11.62 -2.78
CA THR A 29 21.02 10.47 -3.69
C THR A 29 19.59 9.90 -3.83
N PRO A 30 19.25 9.25 -4.95
CA PRO A 30 17.90 8.67 -5.14
C PRO A 30 17.49 7.70 -4.02
N LEU A 31 18.46 7.06 -3.36
CA LEU A 31 18.24 6.17 -2.21
C LEU A 31 17.98 6.90 -0.88
N GLN A 32 18.11 8.23 -0.85
CA GLN A 32 17.91 9.10 0.32
C GLN A 32 18.54 8.55 1.62
N LEU A 33 19.74 7.97 1.54
CA LEU A 33 20.34 7.17 2.63
C LEU A 33 20.40 7.91 3.97
N ARG A 34 20.61 9.23 3.95
CA ARG A 34 20.58 10.06 5.16
C ARG A 34 19.19 10.11 5.79
N GLY A 35 18.16 10.33 4.98
CA GLY A 35 16.76 10.28 5.41
C GLY A 35 16.40 8.89 5.93
N SER A 36 16.85 7.83 5.25
CA SER A 36 16.69 6.44 5.69
C SER A 36 17.30 6.20 7.07
N ILE A 37 18.52 6.69 7.34
CA ILE A 37 19.16 6.57 8.66
C ILE A 37 18.38 7.35 9.73
N VAL A 38 17.90 8.56 9.42
CA VAL A 38 17.08 9.35 10.36
C VAL A 38 15.81 8.58 10.72
N ARG A 39 15.13 8.01 9.74
CA ARG A 39 13.94 7.16 9.94
C ARG A 39 14.24 5.94 10.80
N LEU A 40 15.32 5.21 10.48
CA LEU A 40 15.70 3.99 11.20
C LEU A 40 16.07 4.26 12.67
N ARG A 41 16.62 5.44 13.00
CA ARG A 41 16.98 5.83 14.37
C ARG A 41 15.80 5.86 15.34
N HIS A 42 14.57 6.07 14.86
CA HIS A 42 13.40 6.15 15.73
C HIS A 42 13.06 4.80 16.39
N ARG A 43 13.35 3.68 15.73
CA ARG A 43 12.98 2.33 16.20
C ARG A 43 14.15 1.36 16.33
N ASN A 44 15.32 1.68 15.77
CA ASN A 44 16.48 0.79 15.79
C ASN A 44 17.61 1.33 16.66
N LYS A 45 18.05 0.53 17.64
CA LYS A 45 19.26 0.83 18.45
C LYS A 45 20.52 0.93 17.59
N ARG A 46 20.56 0.23 16.44
CA ARG A 46 21.69 0.18 15.50
C ARG A 46 21.24 0.56 14.09
N PRO A 47 20.95 1.85 13.82
CA PRO A 47 20.32 2.29 12.57
C PRO A 47 21.18 2.04 11.32
N TYR A 48 22.51 2.08 11.44
CA TYR A 48 23.42 1.78 10.33
C TYR A 48 23.45 0.29 10.00
N LEU A 49 23.37 -0.58 11.01
CA LEU A 49 23.26 -2.03 10.80
C LEU A 49 21.90 -2.37 10.18
N ALA A 50 20.82 -1.73 10.65
CA ALA A 50 19.51 -1.87 10.04
C ALA A 50 19.51 -1.44 8.56
N LEU A 51 20.17 -0.32 8.23
CA LEU A 51 20.34 0.11 6.84
C LEU A 51 21.13 -0.93 6.03
N LEU A 52 22.20 -1.50 6.58
CA LEU A 52 22.98 -2.55 5.91
C LEU A 52 22.11 -3.78 5.61
N HIS A 53 21.26 -4.20 6.56
CA HIS A 53 20.32 -5.30 6.34
C HIS A 53 19.29 -4.99 5.25
N LEU A 54 18.94 -3.73 5.01
CA LEU A 54 18.06 -3.37 3.90
C LEU A 54 18.70 -3.65 2.53
N PHE A 55 20.03 -3.60 2.40
CA PHE A 55 20.74 -3.98 1.17
C PHE A 55 20.87 -5.49 0.97
N LEU A 56 20.57 -6.28 2.00
CA LEU A 56 20.70 -7.73 2.01
C LEU A 56 19.27 -8.32 2.07
N PRO A 57 18.59 -8.54 0.93
CA PRO A 57 17.29 -9.17 0.94
C PRO A 57 17.37 -10.51 1.69
N ALA A 58 16.34 -10.78 2.50
CA ALA A 58 16.32 -11.90 3.45
C ALA A 58 16.54 -13.28 2.79
N SER A 59 16.24 -13.39 1.50
CA SER A 59 16.68 -14.48 0.64
C SER A 59 17.93 -14.01 -0.13
N LEU A 60 19.09 -14.61 0.14
CA LEU A 60 20.34 -14.38 -0.61
C LEU A 60 20.20 -14.68 -2.13
N THR A 61 19.05 -15.18 -2.57
CA THR A 61 18.72 -15.62 -3.93
C THR A 61 17.81 -14.66 -4.71
N SER A 62 17.18 -13.67 -4.07
CA SER A 62 16.23 -12.77 -4.74
C SER A 62 16.39 -11.33 -4.26
N TRP A 63 16.27 -10.38 -5.19
CA TRP A 63 16.22 -8.95 -4.87
C TRP A 63 14.96 -8.59 -4.06
N SER A 64 13.84 -9.26 -4.31
CA SER A 64 12.58 -8.98 -3.61
C SER A 64 12.53 -9.69 -2.26
N TYR A 65 11.95 -9.04 -1.26
CA TYR A 65 11.67 -9.66 0.02
C TYR A 65 10.60 -10.76 -0.14
N PRO A 66 10.74 -11.89 0.58
CA PRO A 66 9.70 -12.91 0.60
C PRO A 66 8.44 -12.38 1.28
N ILE A 67 7.32 -13.02 0.96
CA ILE A 67 6.07 -12.81 1.67
C ILE A 67 6.29 -13.33 3.10
N PRO A 68 6.08 -12.50 4.14
CA PRO A 68 6.12 -12.98 5.51
C PRO A 68 5.10 -14.10 5.69
N ASP A 69 5.36 -15.03 6.62
CA ASP A 69 4.43 -16.12 6.90
C ASP A 69 2.99 -15.59 7.06
N PRO A 70 2.07 -15.96 6.13
CA PRO A 70 0.76 -15.36 6.08
C PRO A 70 -0.09 -15.89 7.23
N LEU A 71 -0.72 -14.97 7.96
CA LEU A 71 -1.57 -15.36 9.08
C LEU A 71 -2.80 -16.12 8.57
N PRO A 72 -3.18 -17.26 9.20
CA PRO A 72 -4.43 -17.94 8.89
C PRO A 72 -5.65 -17.03 9.14
N PRO A 73 -6.71 -17.11 8.32
CA PRO A 73 -7.91 -16.29 8.48
C PRO A 73 -8.49 -16.36 9.90
N LEU A 74 -8.64 -17.58 10.44
CA LEU A 74 -9.21 -17.79 11.78
C LEU A 74 -8.39 -17.09 12.88
N ARG A 75 -7.05 -17.07 12.74
CA ARG A 75 -6.17 -16.40 13.71
C ARG A 75 -6.36 -14.88 13.72
N LEU A 76 -6.69 -14.28 12.57
CA LEU A 76 -7.00 -12.86 12.46
C LEU A 76 -8.39 -12.56 13.01
N VAL A 77 -9.35 -13.49 12.86
CA VAL A 77 -10.70 -13.41 13.44
C VAL A 77 -10.68 -13.49 14.97
N ASP A 78 -9.83 -14.36 15.53
CA ASP A 78 -9.70 -14.54 16.97
C ASP A 78 -8.90 -13.41 17.64
N ASN A 79 -7.94 -12.84 16.91
CA ASN A 79 -7.13 -11.74 17.40
C ASN A 79 -6.88 -10.68 16.31
N PRO A 80 -7.88 -9.79 16.08
CA PRO A 80 -7.77 -8.71 15.08
C PRO A 80 -6.59 -7.77 15.33
N SER A 81 -6.16 -7.62 16.59
CA SER A 81 -5.04 -6.76 16.96
C SER A 81 -3.70 -7.23 16.35
N LEU A 82 -3.58 -8.50 15.93
CA LEU A 82 -2.37 -9.01 15.28
C LEU A 82 -2.02 -8.24 14.00
N CYS A 83 -3.03 -7.80 13.23
CA CYS A 83 -2.81 -6.98 12.05
C CYS A 83 -2.15 -5.64 12.44
N TRP A 84 -2.68 -4.98 13.48
CA TRP A 84 -2.10 -3.74 14.00
C TRP A 84 -0.69 -3.95 14.54
N THR A 85 -0.48 -5.01 15.31
CA THR A 85 0.82 -5.39 15.87
C THR A 85 1.85 -5.60 14.76
N ARG A 86 1.56 -6.41 13.73
CA ARG A 86 2.49 -6.63 12.60
C ARG A 86 2.83 -5.34 11.85
N ARG A 87 1.88 -4.40 11.73
CA ARG A 87 2.10 -3.10 11.08
C ARG A 87 2.91 -2.13 11.94
N CYS A 88 2.58 -2.02 13.23
CA CYS A 88 3.20 -1.06 14.15
C CYS A 88 4.54 -1.54 14.69
N GLU A 89 4.64 -2.79 15.16
CA GLU A 89 5.90 -3.37 15.62
C GLU A 89 6.86 -3.61 14.45
N GLY A 90 6.32 -3.96 13.28
CA GLY A 90 7.07 -4.03 12.03
C GLY A 90 7.49 -2.68 11.46
N ASP A 91 7.12 -1.56 12.10
CA ASP A 91 7.44 -0.18 11.67
C ASP A 91 7.07 0.12 10.20
N LEU A 92 6.02 -0.52 9.70
CA LEU A 92 5.70 -0.60 8.27
C LEU A 92 5.60 0.77 7.60
N LYS A 93 4.87 1.71 8.22
CA LYS A 93 4.67 3.05 7.65
C LYS A 93 5.99 3.83 7.55
N ASN A 94 6.90 3.63 8.48
CA ASN A 94 8.22 4.23 8.41
C ASN A 94 9.09 3.56 7.35
N LEU A 95 9.03 2.22 7.24
CA LEU A 95 9.74 1.44 6.21
C LEU A 95 9.25 1.78 4.79
N GLN A 96 7.95 1.95 4.58
CA GLN A 96 7.37 2.42 3.32
C GLN A 96 7.91 3.79 2.90
N ALA A 97 8.43 4.60 3.84
CA ALA A 97 9.05 5.88 3.51
C ALA A 97 10.57 5.79 3.25
N ILE A 98 11.17 4.61 3.32
CA ILE A 98 12.58 4.35 3.01
C ILE A 98 12.70 3.82 1.57
N PRO A 99 13.34 4.55 0.63
CA PRO A 99 13.41 4.13 -0.78
C PRO A 99 14.00 2.74 -0.99
N LEU A 100 15.06 2.39 -0.24
CA LEU A 100 15.69 1.08 -0.35
C LEU A 100 14.73 -0.05 0.04
N TRP A 101 14.07 0.04 1.20
CA TRP A 101 13.07 -0.96 1.61
C TRP A 101 11.95 -1.08 0.58
N ARG A 102 11.43 0.05 0.08
CA ARG A 102 10.43 0.07 -0.99
C ARG A 102 10.88 -0.68 -2.24
N SER A 103 12.12 -0.50 -2.66
CA SER A 103 12.67 -1.15 -3.86
C SER A 103 12.73 -2.68 -3.77
N HIS A 104 12.62 -3.23 -2.56
CA HIS A 104 12.58 -4.67 -2.28
C HIS A 104 11.16 -5.17 -1.93
N ASP A 105 10.18 -4.28 -1.75
CA ASP A 105 8.78 -4.65 -1.50
C ASP A 105 8.07 -5.02 -2.82
N THR A 106 6.98 -5.78 -2.73
CA THR A 106 6.28 -6.32 -3.91
C THR A 106 4.78 -6.10 -3.85
N PRO A 107 4.07 -6.10 -5.00
CA PRO A 107 2.61 -6.02 -5.02
C PRO A 107 1.95 -7.14 -4.22
N LEU A 108 2.47 -8.38 -4.32
CA LEU A 108 1.99 -9.50 -3.51
C LEU A 108 2.09 -9.20 -2.02
N ARG A 109 3.23 -8.71 -1.53
CA ARG A 109 3.37 -8.36 -0.10
C ARG A 109 2.37 -7.30 0.33
N SER A 110 2.06 -6.32 -0.52
CA SER A 110 1.02 -5.34 -0.24
C SER A 110 -0.38 -5.97 -0.20
N LEU A 111 -0.70 -6.89 -1.11
CA LEU A 111 -1.95 -7.65 -1.10
C LEU A 111 -2.13 -8.46 0.19
N TYR A 112 -1.09 -9.15 0.67
CA TYR A 112 -1.15 -9.89 1.94
C TYR A 112 -1.37 -8.95 3.14
N ARG A 113 -0.80 -7.74 3.13
CA ARG A 113 -1.07 -6.73 4.16
C ARG A 113 -2.51 -6.22 4.11
N MET A 114 -3.09 -6.09 2.91
CA MET A 114 -4.51 -5.74 2.73
C MET A 114 -5.43 -6.88 3.18
N TYR A 115 -5.08 -8.13 2.88
CA TYR A 115 -5.78 -9.32 3.40
C TYR A 115 -5.80 -9.35 4.94
N GLU A 116 -4.64 -9.13 5.59
CA GLU A 116 -4.57 -9.09 7.05
C GLU A 116 -5.47 -7.99 7.64
N ALA A 117 -5.57 -6.83 6.96
CA ALA A 117 -6.46 -5.74 7.35
C ALA A 117 -7.94 -6.06 7.13
N MET A 118 -8.29 -6.68 6.00
CA MET A 118 -9.66 -7.08 5.68
C MET A 118 -10.18 -8.12 6.68
N MET A 119 -9.39 -9.13 7.01
CA MET A 119 -9.78 -10.16 7.98
C MET A 119 -9.87 -9.66 9.42
N ALA A 120 -9.17 -8.57 9.76
CA ALA A 120 -9.24 -7.95 11.08
C ALA A 120 -10.51 -7.07 11.26
N GLY A 121 -11.37 -7.00 10.24
CA GLY A 121 -12.67 -6.33 10.26
C GLY A 121 -12.62 -4.81 10.17
N ASP A 122 -13.77 -4.17 10.38
CA ASP A 122 -14.00 -2.74 10.13
C ASP A 122 -13.01 -1.80 10.85
N SER A 123 -12.54 -2.19 12.04
CA SER A 123 -11.54 -1.44 12.79
C SER A 123 -10.23 -1.20 12.01
N MET A 124 -9.90 -2.11 11.09
CA MET A 124 -8.69 -2.09 10.27
C MET A 124 -8.96 -1.67 8.81
N ALA A 125 -10.20 -1.37 8.43
CA ALA A 125 -10.56 -0.99 7.06
C ALA A 125 -9.76 0.24 6.56
N VAL A 126 -9.41 1.18 7.46
CA VAL A 126 -8.54 2.33 7.12
C VAL A 126 -7.16 1.89 6.62
N ALA A 127 -6.62 0.78 7.14
CA ALA A 127 -5.33 0.26 6.73
C ALA A 127 -5.34 -0.30 5.30
N ILE A 128 -6.50 -0.67 4.77
CA ILE A 128 -6.66 -1.04 3.36
C ILE A 128 -6.41 0.18 2.48
N GLY A 129 -7.09 1.31 2.76
CA GLY A 129 -6.89 2.56 2.01
C GLY A 129 -5.43 3.02 2.01
N TYR A 130 -4.76 2.92 3.16
CA TYR A 130 -3.33 3.20 3.28
C TYR A 130 -2.40 2.30 2.46
N GLU A 131 -2.79 1.04 2.21
CA GLU A 131 -2.02 0.13 1.34
C GLU A 131 -2.36 0.36 -0.13
N VAL A 132 -3.62 0.60 -0.48
CA VAL A 132 -4.03 0.93 -1.85
C VAL A 132 -3.38 2.25 -2.29
N GLU A 133 -3.30 3.26 -1.41
CA GLU A 133 -2.57 4.50 -1.67
C GLU A 133 -1.08 4.22 -1.92
N TYR A 134 -0.47 3.42 -1.06
CA TYR A 134 0.91 3.02 -1.22
C TYR A 134 1.12 2.32 -2.57
N PHE A 135 0.26 1.37 -2.93
CA PHE A 135 0.26 0.64 -4.21
C PHE A 135 0.11 1.59 -5.41
N TRP A 136 -0.81 2.55 -5.33
CA TRP A 136 -1.04 3.56 -6.36
C TRP A 136 0.26 4.31 -6.70
N TYR A 137 0.98 4.79 -5.69
CA TYR A 137 2.23 5.54 -5.89
C TYR A 137 3.44 4.65 -6.25
N ARG A 138 3.29 3.33 -6.33
CA ARG A 138 4.30 2.43 -6.92
C ARG A 138 4.17 2.41 -8.44
N GLY A 139 4.70 3.42 -9.11
CA GLY A 139 4.63 3.55 -10.57
C GLY A 139 5.61 2.66 -11.36
N GLU A 140 6.26 1.68 -10.74
CA GLU A 140 7.16 0.75 -11.42
C GLU A 140 6.39 -0.35 -12.16
N GLN A 141 6.92 -0.86 -13.29
CA GLN A 141 6.26 -1.89 -14.10
C GLN A 141 5.89 -3.15 -13.29
N SER A 142 6.70 -3.53 -12.30
CA SER A 142 6.43 -4.67 -11.42
C SER A 142 5.24 -4.47 -10.47
N TRP A 143 4.65 -3.26 -10.45
CA TRP A 143 3.47 -2.87 -9.67
C TRP A 143 2.28 -2.50 -10.57
N GLU A 144 2.34 -2.82 -11.86
CA GLU A 144 1.15 -2.80 -12.70
C GLU A 144 0.17 -3.91 -12.27
N LEU A 145 -1.12 -3.60 -12.32
CA LEU A 145 -2.16 -4.47 -11.75
C LEU A 145 -2.28 -5.80 -12.50
N ASP A 146 -2.11 -5.78 -13.81
CA ASP A 146 -2.11 -6.95 -14.69
C ASP A 146 -0.88 -7.85 -14.50
N GLN A 147 0.21 -7.29 -13.97
CA GLN A 147 1.48 -7.98 -13.72
C GLN A 147 1.58 -8.63 -12.34
N ILE A 148 0.54 -8.52 -11.50
CA ILE A 148 0.54 -9.15 -10.18
C ILE A 148 0.57 -10.68 -10.37
N PRO A 149 1.61 -11.38 -9.90
CA PRO A 149 1.71 -12.82 -10.08
C PRO A 149 0.68 -13.56 -9.23
N ASP A 150 0.18 -14.68 -9.75
CA ASP A 150 -0.73 -15.57 -9.03
C ASP A 150 -0.02 -16.19 -7.82
N PRO A 151 -0.46 -15.94 -6.58
CA PRO A 151 0.17 -16.51 -5.39
C PRO A 151 -0.08 -18.02 -5.26
N ARG A 152 -1.11 -18.58 -5.93
CA ARG A 152 -1.54 -19.99 -5.77
C ARG A 152 -1.65 -20.40 -4.30
N ASP A 153 -2.28 -19.54 -3.50
CA ASP A 153 -2.35 -19.72 -2.06
C ASP A 153 -3.18 -20.97 -1.71
N LEU A 154 -2.66 -21.79 -0.79
CA LEU A 154 -3.28 -23.05 -0.39
C LEU A 154 -4.50 -22.85 0.51
N ASP A 155 -4.62 -21.70 1.17
CA ASP A 155 -5.79 -21.37 1.99
C ASP A 155 -6.88 -20.76 1.09
N PRO A 156 -8.03 -21.43 0.91
CA PRO A 156 -9.06 -20.99 -0.05
C PRO A 156 -9.69 -19.65 0.34
N ILE A 157 -9.79 -19.35 1.64
CA ILE A 157 -10.37 -18.08 2.13
C ILE A 157 -9.41 -16.94 1.82
N ARG A 158 -8.13 -17.11 2.18
CA ARG A 158 -7.09 -16.12 1.88
C ARG A 158 -6.95 -15.92 0.38
N TYR A 159 -6.96 -16.99 -0.41
CA TYR A 159 -6.83 -16.90 -1.86
C TYR A 159 -7.99 -16.13 -2.50
N ALA A 160 -9.23 -16.41 -2.08
CA ALA A 160 -10.40 -15.68 -2.53
C ALA A 160 -10.36 -14.18 -2.17
N ILE A 161 -9.92 -13.83 -0.95
CA ILE A 161 -9.77 -12.43 -0.54
C ILE A 161 -8.69 -11.73 -1.35
N LEU A 162 -7.52 -12.34 -1.56
CA LEU A 162 -6.46 -11.79 -2.40
C LEU A 162 -6.95 -11.52 -3.83
N ALA A 163 -7.77 -12.44 -4.38
CA ALA A 163 -8.37 -12.28 -5.69
C ALA A 163 -9.35 -11.10 -5.74
N CYS A 164 -10.24 -10.96 -4.74
CA CYS A 164 -11.14 -9.81 -4.66
C CYS A 164 -10.38 -8.49 -4.54
N LEU A 165 -9.38 -8.41 -3.65
CA LEU A 165 -8.56 -7.21 -3.47
C LEU A 165 -7.87 -6.79 -4.78
N ALA A 166 -7.29 -7.75 -5.50
CA ALA A 166 -6.64 -7.49 -6.79
C ALA A 166 -7.63 -7.05 -7.87
N GLU A 167 -8.82 -7.66 -7.89
CA GLU A 167 -9.87 -7.38 -8.87
C GLU A 167 -10.61 -6.06 -8.62
N SER A 168 -10.64 -5.56 -7.38
CA SER A 168 -11.27 -4.29 -7.00
C SER A 168 -10.40 -3.05 -7.32
N MET A 169 -9.09 -3.20 -7.45
CA MET A 169 -8.18 -2.06 -7.70
C MET A 169 -8.35 -1.33 -9.06
N PRO A 170 -8.59 -2.02 -10.20
CA PRO A 170 -8.66 -1.37 -11.51
C PRO A 170 -9.70 -0.27 -11.60
N GLU A 171 -10.88 -0.44 -11.01
CA GLU A 171 -11.94 0.57 -11.05
C GLU A 171 -11.50 1.87 -10.37
N ALA A 172 -10.97 1.76 -9.15
CA ALA A 172 -10.43 2.89 -8.39
C ALA A 172 -9.26 3.58 -9.10
N PHE A 173 -8.38 2.80 -9.74
CA PHE A 173 -7.23 3.32 -10.47
C PHE A 173 -7.67 4.06 -11.74
N ASN A 174 -8.59 3.48 -12.50
CA ASN A 174 -9.13 4.09 -13.71
C ASN A 174 -9.87 5.38 -13.41
N PHE A 175 -10.63 5.45 -12.31
CA PHE A 175 -11.22 6.71 -11.87
C PHE A 175 -10.18 7.78 -11.56
N LYS A 176 -9.13 7.44 -10.79
CA LYS A 176 -8.02 8.38 -10.51
C LYS A 176 -7.35 8.87 -11.80
N LEU A 177 -7.09 7.97 -12.73
CA LEU A 177 -6.54 8.31 -14.04
C LEU A 177 -7.47 9.24 -14.84
N SER A 178 -8.78 8.98 -14.79
CA SER A 178 -9.81 9.79 -15.48
C SER A 178 -9.88 11.22 -14.96
N ILE A 179 -9.68 11.45 -13.65
CA ILE A 179 -9.66 12.80 -13.06
C ILE A 179 -8.28 13.48 -13.17
N GLY A 180 -7.34 12.85 -13.88
CA GLY A 180 -6.03 13.45 -14.17
C GLY A 180 -4.92 13.12 -13.18
N MET A 181 -5.17 12.30 -12.16
CA MET A 181 -4.10 11.86 -11.27
C MET A 181 -3.17 10.90 -12.00
N ARG A 182 -1.88 10.96 -11.67
CA ARG A 182 -0.87 10.00 -12.15
C ARG A 182 -0.12 9.37 -10.99
N ARG A 183 0.29 8.12 -11.17
CA ARG A 183 0.98 7.31 -10.15
C ARG A 183 2.33 7.91 -9.74
N GLN A 184 2.99 8.65 -10.64
CA GLN A 184 4.29 9.31 -10.38
C GLN A 184 4.14 10.78 -9.93
N GLY A 185 2.90 11.28 -9.82
CA GLY A 185 2.59 12.65 -9.40
C GLY A 185 2.64 13.70 -10.52
N ASP A 186 2.94 13.30 -11.75
CA ASP A 186 2.87 14.10 -12.98
C ASP A 186 1.42 14.28 -13.46
N ASN A 187 0.57 14.83 -12.58
CA ASN A 187 -0.86 14.96 -12.82
C ASN A 187 -1.15 15.74 -14.11
N VAL A 188 -2.10 15.23 -14.89
CA VAL A 188 -2.56 15.81 -16.15
C VAL A 188 -3.87 16.53 -15.86
N PRO A 189 -3.99 17.84 -16.15
CA PRO A 189 -5.24 18.54 -15.94
C PRO A 189 -6.36 17.90 -16.79
N PRO A 190 -7.61 17.91 -16.30
CA PRO A 190 -8.75 17.53 -17.12
C PRO A 190 -8.87 18.48 -18.33
N GLY A 191 -9.53 18.01 -19.40
CA GLY A 191 -9.73 18.81 -20.62
C GLY A 191 -10.59 20.06 -20.41
N GLU A 192 -10.75 20.87 -21.46
CA GLU A 192 -11.77 21.92 -21.44
C GLU A 192 -13.17 21.31 -21.51
N TRP A 193 -14.10 21.84 -20.71
CA TRP A 193 -15.48 21.39 -20.72
C TRP A 193 -16.16 21.81 -22.03
N ASP A 194 -16.67 20.83 -22.79
CA ASP A 194 -17.33 21.05 -24.09
C ASP A 194 -18.85 21.29 -23.98
N GLY A 195 -19.38 21.35 -22.75
CA GLY A 195 -20.82 21.54 -22.50
C GLY A 195 -21.66 20.26 -22.51
N VAL A 196 -21.08 19.11 -22.90
CA VAL A 196 -21.81 17.84 -23.11
C VAL A 196 -21.17 16.69 -22.33
N ASN A 197 -19.84 16.64 -22.27
CA ASN A 197 -19.07 15.61 -21.59
C ASN A 197 -18.37 16.18 -20.36
N ASN A 198 -18.27 15.39 -19.28
CA ASN A 198 -17.33 15.71 -18.21
C ASN A 198 -15.91 15.67 -18.81
N PRO A 199 -15.09 16.72 -18.62
CA PRO A 199 -13.78 16.75 -19.22
C PRO A 199 -12.87 15.84 -18.40
N TYR A 200 -12.84 14.55 -18.70
CA TYR A 200 -11.87 13.63 -18.10
C TYR A 200 -10.50 13.83 -18.77
N ALA A 201 -9.42 13.64 -18.01
CA ALA A 201 -8.07 13.61 -18.57
C ALA A 201 -7.90 12.34 -19.43
N PRO A 202 -7.16 12.40 -20.55
CA PRO A 202 -6.89 11.22 -21.36
C PRO A 202 -6.06 10.21 -20.56
N TYR A 203 -6.42 8.93 -20.59
CA TYR A 203 -5.67 7.87 -19.93
C TYR A 203 -5.80 6.53 -20.66
N THR A 204 -4.81 5.66 -20.47
CA THR A 204 -4.91 4.25 -20.82
C THR A 204 -5.52 3.50 -19.65
N ALA A 205 -6.63 2.81 -19.87
CA ALA A 205 -7.28 2.04 -18.82
C ALA A 205 -6.35 0.91 -18.35
N VAL A 206 -6.24 0.76 -17.03
CA VAL A 206 -5.56 -0.37 -16.40
C VAL A 206 -6.54 -1.51 -16.19
N THR A 207 -6.03 -2.73 -16.32
CA THR A 207 -6.78 -3.97 -16.10
C THR A 207 -6.21 -4.72 -14.90
N GLY A 208 -7.05 -5.52 -14.24
CA GLY A 208 -6.61 -6.41 -13.16
C GLY A 208 -5.86 -7.64 -13.68
N PRO A 209 -5.28 -8.43 -12.78
CA PRO A 209 -4.54 -9.62 -13.16
C PRO A 209 -5.46 -10.78 -13.54
N GLU A 210 -5.14 -11.46 -14.65
CA GLU A 210 -6.00 -12.48 -15.27
C GLU A 210 -6.33 -13.66 -14.34
N TRP A 211 -5.38 -14.06 -13.49
CA TRP A 211 -5.54 -15.20 -12.58
C TRP A 211 -6.74 -15.05 -11.63
N THR A 212 -7.14 -13.82 -11.30
CA THR A 212 -8.26 -13.56 -10.40
C THR A 212 -9.57 -14.14 -10.93
N LYS A 213 -9.77 -14.14 -12.26
CA LYS A 213 -10.97 -14.68 -12.91
C LYS A 213 -11.15 -16.18 -12.72
N HIS A 214 -10.06 -16.88 -12.42
CA HIS A 214 -10.05 -18.34 -12.25
C HIS A 214 -10.14 -18.77 -10.78
N VAL A 215 -10.14 -17.82 -9.83
CA VAL A 215 -10.26 -18.15 -8.40
C VAL A 215 -11.71 -18.49 -8.06
N PRO A 216 -12.00 -19.72 -7.60
CA PRO A 216 -13.35 -20.16 -7.33
C PRO A 216 -13.94 -19.45 -6.11
N ALA A 217 -15.26 -19.53 -5.97
CA ALA A 217 -15.93 -19.15 -4.74
C ALA A 217 -15.54 -20.09 -3.60
N ILE A 218 -15.50 -19.56 -2.38
CA ILE A 218 -15.23 -20.39 -1.19
C ILE A 218 -16.44 -21.30 -0.97
N ASP A 219 -16.19 -22.58 -0.77
CA ASP A 219 -17.21 -23.56 -0.41
C ASP A 219 -17.92 -23.15 0.90
N LYS A 220 -19.25 -23.18 0.91
CA LYS A 220 -20.04 -22.67 2.04
C LYS A 220 -20.07 -23.65 3.19
N GLU A 221 -20.03 -24.94 2.91
CA GLU A 221 -19.94 -26.00 3.90
C GLU A 221 -18.58 -25.89 4.60
N TYR A 222 -17.50 -25.70 3.84
CA TYR A 222 -16.17 -25.41 4.39
C TYR A 222 -16.15 -24.15 5.27
N LEU A 223 -16.84 -23.07 4.86
CA LEU A 223 -16.97 -21.87 5.69
C LEU A 223 -17.68 -22.16 7.02
N ARG A 224 -18.78 -22.94 7.00
CA ARG A 224 -19.51 -23.32 8.22
C ARG A 224 -18.67 -24.19 9.16
N ASP A 225 -17.77 -25.00 8.62
CA ASP A 225 -16.93 -25.90 9.42
C ASP A 225 -15.77 -25.16 10.11
N ILE A 226 -15.22 -24.12 9.47
CA ILE A 226 -13.97 -23.47 9.90
C ILE A 226 -14.19 -22.11 10.55
N MET A 227 -15.22 -21.37 10.14
CA MET A 227 -15.48 -20.01 10.65
C MET A 227 -16.55 -20.03 11.75
N PRO A 228 -16.42 -19.18 12.78
CA PRO A 228 -17.45 -19.05 13.79
C PRO A 228 -18.71 -18.42 13.20
N ASP A 229 -19.89 -18.80 13.71
CA ASP A 229 -21.20 -18.36 13.19
C ASP A 229 -21.32 -16.83 13.04
N ARG A 230 -20.70 -16.07 13.94
CA ARG A 230 -20.66 -14.58 13.89
C ARG A 230 -20.02 -14.00 12.63
N MET A 231 -19.22 -14.79 11.93
CA MET A 231 -18.55 -14.40 10.68
C MET A 231 -19.33 -14.85 9.44
N LEU A 232 -20.53 -15.44 9.61
CA LEU A 232 -21.32 -15.98 8.53
C LEU A 232 -22.67 -15.26 8.45
N ASP A 233 -23.10 -14.94 7.23
CA ASP A 233 -24.45 -14.43 7.00
C ASP A 233 -25.49 -15.58 6.95
N SER A 234 -26.76 -15.22 6.83
CA SER A 234 -27.86 -16.19 6.71
C SER A 234 -27.75 -17.11 5.48
N LYS A 235 -26.91 -16.76 4.50
CA LYS A 235 -26.65 -17.53 3.27
C LYS A 235 -25.35 -18.34 3.35
N GLY A 236 -24.66 -18.35 4.50
CA GLY A 236 -23.37 -19.02 4.72
C GLY A 236 -22.19 -18.35 4.03
N ARG A 237 -22.26 -17.05 3.74
CA ARG A 237 -21.16 -16.25 3.16
C ARG A 237 -20.33 -15.64 4.29
N LEU A 238 -19.03 -15.47 4.03
CA LEU A 238 -18.10 -14.85 4.97
C LEU A 238 -18.33 -13.34 5.07
N ILE A 239 -18.70 -12.85 6.25
CA ILE A 239 -18.88 -11.42 6.55
C ILE A 239 -17.53 -10.82 6.93
N LEU A 240 -17.08 -9.81 6.18
CA LEU A 240 -15.88 -9.02 6.50
C LEU A 240 -16.23 -7.56 6.83
N HIS A 241 -17.22 -7.00 6.14
CA HIS A 241 -17.85 -5.71 6.47
C HIS A 241 -19.38 -5.90 6.52
N GLU A 242 -20.03 -5.32 7.52
CA GLU A 242 -21.49 -5.35 7.64
C GLU A 242 -22.16 -4.53 6.51
N ASP A 243 -23.33 -4.97 6.05
CA ASP A 243 -24.17 -4.29 5.04
C ASP A 243 -23.48 -3.93 3.72
N ALA A 244 -22.47 -4.72 3.32
CA ALA A 244 -21.70 -4.49 2.11
C ALA A 244 -22.18 -5.31 0.91
N GLU A 245 -22.30 -4.67 -0.27
CA GLU A 245 -22.87 -5.27 -1.49
C GLU A 245 -21.92 -5.21 -2.70
N SER A 246 -20.67 -5.67 -2.56
CA SER A 246 -19.80 -5.81 -3.72
C SER A 246 -20.11 -7.07 -4.53
N GLU A 247 -20.28 -6.93 -5.85
CA GLU A 247 -20.35 -8.07 -6.78
C GLU A 247 -19.04 -8.87 -6.84
N ILE A 248 -17.89 -8.20 -6.75
CA ILE A 248 -16.54 -8.81 -6.80
C ILE A 248 -16.34 -9.76 -5.61
N PHE A 249 -16.80 -9.36 -4.42
CA PHE A 249 -16.75 -10.19 -3.22
C PHE A 249 -17.88 -11.22 -3.18
N ALA A 250 -19.10 -10.83 -3.58
CA ALA A 250 -20.27 -11.70 -3.55
C ALA A 250 -20.09 -12.95 -4.41
N LYS A 251 -19.49 -12.83 -5.59
CA LYS A 251 -19.21 -13.99 -6.47
C LYS A 251 -18.25 -15.01 -5.85
N ARG A 252 -17.54 -14.65 -4.76
CA ARG A 252 -16.67 -15.56 -4.00
C ARG A 252 -17.23 -15.97 -2.64
N ASN A 253 -18.53 -15.77 -2.40
CA ASN A 253 -19.20 -16.01 -1.11
C ASN A 253 -18.64 -15.15 0.04
N ILE A 254 -18.26 -13.90 -0.25
CA ILE A 254 -17.78 -12.92 0.74
C ILE A 254 -18.71 -11.70 0.73
N VAL A 255 -18.99 -11.15 1.92
CA VAL A 255 -19.73 -9.90 2.14
C VAL A 255 -18.72 -8.84 2.57
N ALA A 256 -18.34 -7.97 1.64
CA ALA A 256 -17.39 -6.88 1.84
C ALA A 256 -17.60 -5.77 0.78
N SER A 257 -16.88 -4.66 0.91
CA SER A 257 -17.00 -3.46 0.07
C SER A 257 -15.63 -2.87 -0.28
N GLU A 258 -15.55 -2.26 -1.45
CA GLU A 258 -14.40 -1.51 -1.97
C GLU A 258 -14.33 -0.07 -1.46
N GLU A 259 -15.20 0.38 -0.54
CA GLU A 259 -15.31 1.79 -0.12
C GLU A 259 -13.94 2.47 0.16
N ARG A 260 -13.01 1.73 0.78
CA ARG A 260 -11.68 2.23 1.16
C ARG A 260 -10.70 2.39 0.00
N PHE A 261 -10.99 1.83 -1.17
CA PHE A 261 -10.17 1.93 -2.37
C PHE A 261 -10.29 3.33 -3.01
N TRP A 262 -11.42 4.00 -2.77
CA TRP A 262 -11.77 5.29 -3.38
C TRP A 262 -11.34 6.50 -2.55
N ARG A 263 -11.11 6.33 -1.25
CA ARG A 263 -10.87 7.41 -0.27
C ARG A 263 -9.41 7.90 -0.20
N ILE A 264 -8.68 7.80 -1.31
CA ILE A 264 -7.25 8.16 -1.40
C ILE A 264 -7.10 9.52 -2.03
#